data_AF-E3JVG7-F1
#
_entry.id   AF-E3JVG7-F1
#
_cell.length_a   1.000
_cell.length_b   1.000
_cell.length_c   1.000
_cell.angle_alpha   90.00
_cell.angle_beta   90.00
_cell.angle_gamma   90.00
#
_symmetry.space_group_name_H-M   'P 1'
#
loop_
_entity.id
_entity.type
_entity.pdbx_description
1 polymer ?
#
loop_
_entity_poly.entity_id
_entity_poly.type
_entity_poly.pdbx_seq_one_letter_code
_entity_poly.pdbx_strand_id
1 'polypeptide(L)'
;MALRLSAILFYITILITQFQLGLSAQTSPQQRLTKRGHPHSLQKRAEGSFAGKATFFDPGLGACGGHNGPDDFIVALNVAQYTANKWCNKKIKIFFGGKSTVATITDECPGCPPH
;
A
#
# COMPACT_ATOMS: atom_id res chain seq x y z
N MET A 1 40.01 -46.11 -39.42
CA MET A 1 40.22 -44.64 -39.46
C MET A 1 38.91 -43.84 -39.67
N ALA A 2 37.72 -44.45 -39.55
CA ALA A 2 36.43 -43.77 -39.80
C ALA A 2 35.71 -43.23 -38.54
N LEU A 3 36.04 -43.73 -37.34
CA LEU A 3 35.41 -43.28 -36.07
C LEU A 3 35.88 -41.89 -35.61
N ARG A 4 37.09 -41.47 -36.00
CA ARG A 4 37.62 -40.14 -35.65
C ARG A 4 36.99 -39.04 -36.51
N LEU A 5 36.61 -39.33 -37.75
CA LEU A 5 35.93 -38.38 -38.63
C LEU A 5 34.49 -38.11 -38.16
N SER A 6 33.73 -39.12 -37.70
CA SER A 6 32.36 -38.87 -37.25
C SER A 6 32.34 -38.00 -35.99
N ALA A 7 33.26 -38.21 -35.04
CA ALA A 7 33.37 -37.39 -33.83
C ALA A 7 33.70 -35.93 -34.14
N ILE A 8 34.57 -35.66 -35.12
CA ILE A 8 34.91 -34.30 -35.56
C ILE A 8 33.71 -33.63 -36.24
N LEU A 9 32.98 -34.36 -37.10
CA LEU A 9 31.78 -33.83 -37.75
C LEU A 9 30.66 -33.52 -36.75
N PHE A 10 30.47 -34.36 -35.72
CA PHE A 10 29.53 -34.06 -34.62
C PHE A 10 29.95 -32.84 -33.79
N TYR A 11 31.24 -32.66 -33.53
CA TYR A 11 31.73 -31.48 -32.81
C TYR A 11 31.52 -30.18 -33.60
N ILE A 12 31.74 -30.24 -34.91
CA ILE A 12 31.57 -29.09 -35.81
C ILE A 12 30.09 -28.71 -35.93
N THR A 13 29.17 -29.66 -36.03
CA THR A 13 27.72 -29.34 -36.08
C THR A 13 27.21 -28.77 -34.75
N ILE A 14 27.73 -29.23 -33.62
CA ILE A 14 27.40 -28.66 -32.30
C ILE A 14 27.91 -27.22 -32.18
N LEU A 15 29.13 -26.93 -32.65
CA LEU A 15 29.67 -25.56 -32.65
C LEU A 15 28.92 -24.62 -33.60
N ILE A 16 28.49 -25.09 -34.76
CA ILE A 16 27.73 -24.28 -35.73
C ILE A 16 26.31 -23.97 -35.21
N THR A 17 25.66 -24.92 -34.52
CA THR A 17 24.29 -24.73 -33.98
C THR A 17 24.23 -23.76 -32.80
N GLN A 18 25.30 -23.62 -32.02
CA GLN A 18 25.38 -22.61 -30.94
C GLN A 18 25.57 -21.17 -31.44
N PHE A 19 25.99 -20.98 -32.69
CA PHE A 19 26.29 -19.65 -33.25
C PHE A 19 25.06 -18.94 -33.86
N GLN A 20 23.90 -19.60 -33.99
CA GLN A 20 22.68 -19.00 -34.57
C GLN A 20 21.54 -18.71 -33.58
N LEU A 21 21.72 -18.98 -32.29
CA LEU A 21 20.79 -18.53 -31.24
C LEU A 21 21.08 -17.10 -30.73
N GLY A 22 21.84 -16.31 -31.50
CA GLY A 22 22.22 -14.93 -31.19
C GLY A 22 21.49 -13.84 -31.98
N LEU A 23 20.43 -14.15 -32.75
CA LEU A 23 19.64 -13.12 -33.45
C LEU A 23 18.31 -12.82 -32.74
N SER A 24 18.41 -12.30 -31.53
CA SER A 24 17.35 -11.49 -30.93
C SER A 24 17.95 -10.24 -30.27
N ALA A 25 18.87 -9.57 -30.98
CA ALA A 25 19.34 -8.23 -30.63
C ALA A 25 18.98 -7.22 -31.73
N GLN A 26 17.69 -7.08 -32.03
CA GLN A 26 17.13 -5.80 -32.50
C GLN A 26 16.52 -5.08 -31.28
N THR A 27 17.36 -4.71 -30.32
CA THR A 27 17.03 -3.56 -29.47
C THR A 27 17.34 -2.32 -30.28
N SER A 28 16.37 -1.83 -31.04
CA SER A 28 16.33 -0.41 -31.40
C SER A 28 15.91 0.34 -30.12
N PRO A 29 16.79 1.11 -29.46
CA PRO A 29 16.39 1.92 -28.33
C PRO A 29 16.16 3.35 -28.83
N GLN A 30 15.23 3.54 -29.76
CA GLN A 30 14.63 4.85 -29.94
C GLN A 30 13.18 4.75 -30.40
N GLN A 31 12.35 5.52 -29.71
CA GLN A 31 10.96 5.85 -30.00
C GLN A 31 9.90 4.84 -29.56
N ARG A 32 9.62 4.86 -28.25
CA ARG A 32 8.44 5.58 -27.75
C ARG A 32 8.57 5.76 -26.25
N LEU A 33 9.24 6.84 -25.86
CA LEU A 33 8.90 7.53 -24.62
C LEU A 33 7.51 8.18 -24.79
N THR A 34 6.48 7.41 -25.15
CA THR A 34 5.11 7.84 -24.92
C THR A 34 4.95 7.74 -23.42
N LYS A 35 5.32 8.82 -22.74
CA LYS A 35 4.49 9.52 -21.75
C LYS A 35 3.34 8.65 -21.20
N ARG A 36 3.68 7.53 -20.55
CA ARG A 36 2.79 6.79 -19.65
C ARG A 36 3.04 7.28 -18.22
N GLY A 37 3.21 8.58 -18.06
CA GLY A 37 2.72 9.21 -16.85
C GLY A 37 1.21 9.23 -16.99
N HIS A 38 0.54 8.16 -16.58
CA HIS A 38 -0.82 8.37 -16.09
C HIS A 38 -0.66 9.47 -15.05
N PRO A 39 -1.35 10.62 -15.17
CA PRO A 39 -1.54 11.46 -14.02
C PRO A 39 -2.37 10.61 -13.06
N HIS A 40 -1.72 9.78 -12.27
CA HIS A 40 -2.20 9.52 -10.93
C HIS A 40 -2.14 10.90 -10.29
N SER A 41 -3.22 11.65 -10.48
CA SER A 41 -3.60 12.74 -9.62
C SER A 41 -3.36 12.21 -8.22
N LEU A 42 -2.30 12.69 -7.57
CA LEU A 42 -2.07 12.41 -6.17
C LEU A 42 -3.26 13.06 -5.49
N GLN A 43 -4.30 12.27 -5.27
CA GLN A 43 -5.52 12.73 -4.63
C GLN A 43 -5.11 13.21 -3.25
N LYS A 44 -5.24 14.51 -3.05
CA LYS A 44 -5.03 15.16 -1.77
C LYS A 44 -6.03 14.51 -0.79
N ARG A 45 -5.58 13.55 0.01
CA ARG A 45 -6.38 12.90 1.08
C ARG A 45 -6.82 13.85 2.21
N ALA A 46 -6.53 15.15 2.07
CA ALA A 46 -6.76 16.15 3.11
C ALA A 46 -8.14 16.82 3.04
N GLU A 47 -9.04 16.40 2.13
CA GLU A 47 -10.43 16.88 2.14
C GLU A 47 -11.25 16.41 3.36
N GLY A 48 -10.66 15.61 4.25
CA GLY A 48 -11.28 15.16 5.50
C GLY A 48 -10.42 15.38 6.75
N SER A 49 -9.51 16.36 6.74
CA SER A 49 -8.70 16.68 7.93
C SER A 49 -9.51 17.49 8.93
N PHE A 50 -9.70 16.96 10.13
CA PHE A 50 -10.34 17.65 11.25
C PHE A 50 -9.29 18.15 12.25
N ALA A 51 -9.52 19.33 12.81
CA ALA A 51 -8.75 19.88 13.91
C ALA A 51 -9.66 19.99 15.13
N GLY A 52 -9.11 19.71 16.31
CA GLY A 52 -9.85 19.74 17.56
C GLY A 52 -8.97 19.30 18.73
N LYS A 53 -9.59 19.07 19.87
CA LYS A 53 -8.93 18.54 21.07
C LYS A 53 -9.14 17.04 21.19
N ALA A 54 -8.17 16.36 21.80
CA ALA A 54 -8.26 14.95 22.14
C ALA A 54 -8.01 14.77 23.64
N THR A 55 -8.72 13.81 24.24
CA THR A 55 -8.56 13.36 25.62
C THR A 55 -8.35 11.85 25.64
N PHE A 56 -7.99 11.30 26.80
CA PHE A 56 -7.85 9.86 27.01
C PHE A 56 -9.10 9.30 27.69
N PHE A 57 -9.36 8.01 27.46
CA PHE A 57 -10.44 7.26 28.09
C PHE A 57 -9.99 5.82 28.34
N ASP A 58 -10.63 5.15 29.30
CA ASP A 58 -10.41 3.74 29.56
C ASP A 58 -11.19 2.89 28.55
N PRO A 59 -10.55 1.94 27.86
CA PRO A 59 -11.20 1.13 26.84
C PRO A 59 -12.14 0.08 27.45
N GLY A 60 -13.06 -0.42 26.63
CA GLY A 60 -14.05 -1.40 27.03
C GLY A 60 -14.94 -1.82 25.87
N LEU A 61 -16.23 -2.02 26.13
CA LEU A 61 -17.23 -2.25 25.08
C LEU A 61 -17.56 -0.93 24.38
N GLY A 62 -17.09 -0.75 23.15
CA GLY A 62 -17.34 0.46 22.37
C GLY A 62 -18.67 0.44 21.62
N ALA A 63 -19.15 1.62 21.23
CA ALA A 63 -20.37 1.82 20.45
C ALA A 63 -20.38 1.07 19.10
N CYS A 64 -19.20 0.76 18.54
CA CYS A 64 -19.09 -0.09 17.36
C CYS A 64 -19.37 -1.58 17.63
N GLY A 65 -19.62 -1.99 18.88
CA GLY A 65 -19.97 -3.35 19.29
C GLY A 65 -18.78 -4.26 19.60
N GLY A 66 -17.54 -3.76 19.52
CA GLY A 66 -16.33 -4.50 19.85
C GLY A 66 -15.83 -4.21 21.27
N HIS A 67 -15.09 -5.15 21.85
CA HIS A 67 -14.38 -4.95 23.12
C HIS A 67 -12.89 -4.68 22.85
N ASN A 68 -12.32 -3.66 23.46
CA ASN A 68 -10.92 -3.25 23.27
C ASN A 68 -10.21 -3.16 24.62
N GLY A 69 -8.89 -3.36 24.60
CA GLY A 69 -8.01 -3.32 25.79
C GLY A 69 -7.12 -2.08 25.86
N PRO A 70 -6.38 -1.90 26.98
CA PRO A 70 -5.52 -0.74 27.24
C PRO A 70 -4.38 -0.55 26.23
N ASP A 71 -3.94 -1.64 25.60
CA ASP A 71 -2.85 -1.60 24.61
C ASP A 71 -3.35 -1.34 23.17
N ASP A 72 -4.67 -1.23 22.96
CA ASP A 72 -5.22 -1.01 21.63
C ASP A 72 -5.21 0.48 21.25
N PHE A 73 -4.68 0.77 20.05
CA PHE A 73 -4.75 2.11 19.48
C PHE A 73 -6.16 2.40 18.93
N ILE A 74 -7.01 2.93 19.81
CA ILE A 74 -8.43 3.17 19.53
C ILE A 74 -8.83 4.63 19.71
N VAL A 75 -9.95 5.02 19.11
CA VAL A 75 -10.51 6.38 19.17
C VAL A 75 -12.02 6.31 19.34
N ALA A 76 -12.53 7.15 20.25
CA ALA A 76 -13.93 7.50 20.36
C ALA A 76 -14.19 8.81 19.60
N LEU A 77 -15.14 8.81 18.66
CA LEU A 77 -15.56 10.05 17.98
C LEU A 77 -16.65 10.75 18.76
N ASN A 78 -16.73 12.09 18.71
CA ASN A 78 -17.88 12.79 19.25
C ASN A 78 -19.16 12.46 18.44
N VAL A 79 -20.32 12.71 19.05
CA VAL A 79 -21.65 12.39 18.45
C VAL A 79 -21.79 12.93 17.03
N ALA A 80 -21.37 14.19 16.80
CA ALA A 80 -21.52 14.83 15.50
C ALA A 80 -20.71 14.16 14.38
N GLN A 81 -19.53 13.59 14.70
CA GLN A 81 -18.68 12.91 13.72
C GLN A 81 -18.97 11.43 13.60
N TYR A 82 -19.42 10.76 14.67
CA TYR A 82 -19.67 9.31 14.67
C TYR A 82 -20.70 8.91 13.59
N THR A 83 -21.71 9.74 13.35
CA THR A 83 -22.73 9.56 12.30
C THR A 83 -23.31 8.14 12.30
N ALA A 84 -23.81 7.71 13.47
CA ALA A 84 -24.44 6.41 13.70
C ALA A 84 -23.63 5.24 13.08
N ASN A 85 -22.41 5.03 13.55
CA ASN A 85 -21.50 3.92 13.21
C ASN A 85 -20.82 3.92 11.83
N LYS A 86 -21.08 4.90 10.97
CA LYS A 86 -20.52 4.97 9.60
C LYS A 86 -19.00 4.81 9.55
N TRP A 87 -18.30 5.23 10.60
CA TRP A 87 -16.85 5.22 10.68
C TRP A 87 -16.27 4.05 11.48
N CYS A 88 -17.09 3.14 11.97
CA CYS A 88 -16.62 2.00 12.75
C CYS A 88 -15.57 1.19 11.99
N ASN A 89 -14.53 0.77 12.73
CA ASN A 89 -13.38 0.00 12.27
C ASN A 89 -12.52 0.70 11.19
N LYS A 90 -12.78 1.98 10.90
CA LYS A 90 -11.91 2.77 10.03
C LYS A 90 -10.71 3.27 10.81
N LYS A 91 -9.57 3.37 10.12
CA LYS A 91 -8.33 3.90 10.68
C LYS A 91 -8.20 5.38 10.37
N ILE A 92 -7.83 6.16 11.38
CA ILE A 92 -7.51 7.58 11.24
C ILE A 92 -6.07 7.83 11.63
N LYS A 93 -5.51 8.91 11.08
CA LYS A 93 -4.17 9.36 11.41
C LYS A 93 -4.26 10.62 12.24
N ILE A 94 -3.74 10.56 13.46
CA ILE A 94 -3.75 11.66 14.42
C ILE A 94 -2.40 12.34 14.35
N PHE A 95 -2.40 13.68 14.34
CA PHE A 95 -1.18 14.50 14.28
C PHE A 95 -1.18 15.50 15.44
N PHE A 96 -0.09 15.57 16.19
CA PHE A 96 0.09 16.55 17.26
C PHE A 96 1.59 16.82 17.49
N GLY A 97 1.99 18.10 17.56
CA GLY A 97 3.36 18.49 17.90
C GLY A 97 4.46 17.87 17.02
N GLY A 98 4.20 17.71 15.71
CA GLY A 98 5.14 17.07 14.78
C GLY A 98 5.19 15.54 14.85
N LYS A 99 4.43 14.90 15.75
CA LYS A 99 4.28 13.44 15.84
C LYS A 99 2.98 13.00 15.18
N SER A 100 2.93 11.74 14.76
CA SER A 100 1.71 11.13 14.23
C SER A 100 1.54 9.69 14.67
N THR A 101 0.30 9.26 14.88
CA THR A 101 -0.04 7.86 15.11
C THR A 101 -1.29 7.47 14.32
N VAL A 102 -1.55 6.17 14.19
CA VAL A 102 -2.74 5.63 13.55
C VAL A 102 -3.55 4.87 14.59
N ALA A 103 -4.84 5.17 14.66
CA ALA A 103 -5.76 4.51 15.57
C ALA A 103 -7.06 4.12 14.85
N THR A 104 -7.80 3.19 15.43
CA THR A 104 -9.03 2.65 14.86
C THR A 104 -10.24 3.25 15.58
N ILE A 105 -11.26 3.67 14.83
CA ILE A 105 -12.50 4.19 15.41
C ILE A 105 -13.34 3.01 15.90
N THR A 106 -13.57 2.93 17.19
CA THR A 106 -14.29 1.80 17.82
C THR A 106 -15.39 2.25 18.78
N ASP A 107 -15.46 3.54 19.08
CA ASP A 107 -16.41 4.05 20.07
C ASP A 107 -16.98 5.43 19.71
N GLU A 108 -18.04 5.80 20.42
CA GLU A 108 -18.70 7.10 20.41
C GLU A 108 -18.52 7.75 21.79
N CYS A 109 -18.19 9.04 21.82
CA CYS A 109 -18.06 9.84 23.04
C CYS A 109 -19.19 10.88 23.10
N PRO A 110 -20.30 10.61 23.82
CA PRO A 110 -21.42 11.54 23.95
C PRO A 110 -21.09 12.87 24.62
N GLY A 111 -20.12 12.85 25.55
CA GLY A 111 -19.68 14.03 26.30
C GLY A 111 -18.61 14.87 25.59
N CYS A 112 -18.08 14.42 24.45
CA CYS A 112 -17.01 15.14 23.76
C CYS A 112 -17.58 16.35 23.00
N PRO A 113 -17.06 17.57 23.22
CA PRO A 113 -17.54 18.76 22.53
C PRO A 113 -17.23 18.71 21.03
N PRO A 114 -17.93 19.49 20.20
CA PRO A 114 -17.70 19.50 18.76
C PRO A 114 -16.36 20.08 18.29
N HIS A 115 -15.57 20.74 19.17
CA HIS A 115 -14.28 21.38 18.82
C HIS A 115 -13.28 21.42 20.00
#